data_AF-A0A8S4REF0-F1
#
_entry.id   AF-A0A8S4REF0-F1
#
_cell.length_a   1.000
_cell.length_b   1.000
_cell.length_c   1.000
_cell.angle_alpha   90.00
_cell.angle_beta   90.00
_cell.angle_gamma   90.00
#
_symmetry.space_group_name_H-M   'P 1'
#
loop_
_entity.id
_entity.type
_entity.pdbx_description
1 polymer ?
#
loop_
_entity_poly.entity_id
_entity_poly.type
_entity_poly.pdbx_seq_one_letter_code
_entity_poly.pdbx_strand_id
1 'polypeptide(L)'
;MTEQNLESKLFARAIKRVQFNLKLLDLQLDENTETKCVWKNIRNKWLFWFNVILMNIATIGEVAWLIEGVSTGKSFIDLAYQAPCLTFCIACDIQCAYFVHHRNRMLELITSIRTLQSMSTELEKTDVTILNGQVKIFYITVNTLTVMKCLALSSFGLIPFLTLYLSYQRTGEVKLVLPFYIAYPFDATDIRFWPIAYIQQIWAGEQ
;
A
#
# COMPACT_ATOMS: atom_id res chain seq x y z
N MET A 1 7.02 -38.65 -3.90
CA MET A 1 7.27 -37.21 -4.07
C MET A 1 8.29 -36.85 -3.00
N THR A 2 9.56 -36.67 -3.35
CA THR A 2 10.67 -36.49 -2.40
C THR A 2 10.47 -35.22 -1.58
N GLU A 3 10.64 -35.29 -0.26
CA GLU A 3 10.27 -34.25 0.71
C GLU A 3 11.07 -32.94 0.53
N GLN A 4 12.27 -32.99 -0.06
CA GLN A 4 13.07 -31.83 -0.48
C GLN A 4 12.34 -30.93 -1.51
N ASN A 5 11.43 -31.49 -2.32
CA ASN A 5 10.60 -30.71 -3.24
C ASN A 5 9.48 -29.94 -2.53
N LEU A 6 9.15 -30.26 -1.28
CA LEU A 6 8.03 -29.64 -0.57
C LEU A 6 8.40 -28.25 -0.04
N GLU A 7 9.53 -28.11 0.63
CA GLU A 7 9.97 -26.83 1.21
C GLU A 7 10.17 -25.76 0.14
N SER A 8 10.93 -26.08 -0.91
CA SER A 8 11.12 -25.19 -2.07
C SER A 8 9.79 -24.80 -2.72
N LYS A 9 8.83 -25.73 -2.82
CA LYS A 9 7.49 -25.45 -3.35
C LYS A 9 6.66 -24.56 -2.44
N LEU A 10 6.76 -24.70 -1.12
CA LEU A 10 6.06 -23.84 -0.16
C LEU A 10 6.64 -22.42 -0.15
N PHE A 11 7.98 -22.30 -0.13
CA PHE A 11 8.67 -21.02 -0.22
C PHE A 11 8.36 -20.28 -1.53
N ALA A 12 8.41 -20.98 -2.67
CA ALA A 12 8.06 -20.39 -3.96
C ALA A 12 6.63 -19.83 -3.97
N ARG A 13 5.67 -20.52 -3.33
CA ARG A 13 4.30 -20.00 -3.19
C ARG A 13 4.21 -18.82 -2.23
N ALA A 14 4.97 -18.83 -1.13
CA ALA A 14 5.02 -17.72 -0.18
C ALA A 14 5.56 -16.45 -0.87
N ILE A 15 6.72 -16.56 -1.53
CA ILE A 15 7.32 -15.47 -2.31
C ILE A 15 6.38 -14.96 -3.39
N LYS A 16 5.71 -15.86 -4.14
CA LYS A 16 4.73 -15.45 -5.17
C LYS A 16 3.60 -14.59 -4.58
N ARG A 17 3.16 -14.89 -3.35
CA ARG A 17 2.10 -14.12 -2.67
C ARG A 17 2.61 -12.79 -2.13
N VAL A 18 3.85 -12.73 -1.64
CA VAL A 18 4.50 -11.46 -1.27
C VAL A 18 4.68 -10.59 -2.51
N GLN A 19 5.21 -11.13 -3.60
CA GLN A 19 5.37 -10.44 -4.88
C GLN A 19 4.04 -9.93 -5.42
N PHE A 20 2.94 -10.69 -5.26
CA PHE A 20 1.61 -10.21 -5.63
C PHE A 20 1.20 -8.95 -4.83
N ASN A 21 1.41 -8.95 -3.51
CA ASN A 21 1.11 -7.77 -2.67
C ASN A 21 2.04 -6.59 -2.99
N LEU A 22 3.34 -6.84 -3.19
CA LEU A 22 4.30 -5.79 -3.56
C LEU A 22 4.03 -5.21 -4.95
N LYS A 23 3.49 -6.02 -5.87
CA LYS A 23 3.10 -5.57 -7.20
C LYS A 23 1.91 -4.60 -7.16
N LEU A 24 0.98 -4.77 -6.21
CA LEU A 24 -0.08 -3.79 -5.98
C LEU A 24 0.49 -2.44 -5.51
N LEU A 25 1.60 -2.46 -4.78
CA LEU A 25 2.34 -1.28 -4.34
C LEU A 25 3.35 -0.75 -5.38
N ASP A 26 3.36 -1.30 -6.60
CA ASP A 26 4.36 -1.06 -7.65
C ASP A 26 5.84 -1.30 -7.24
N LEU A 27 6.07 -1.95 -6.10
CA LEU A 27 7.37 -2.34 -5.56
C LEU A 27 7.83 -3.71 -6.11
N GLN A 28 7.90 -3.85 -7.44
CA GLN A 28 8.23 -5.13 -8.08
C GLN A 28 9.68 -5.57 -7.76
N LEU A 29 9.80 -6.65 -6.99
CA LEU A 29 11.03 -7.45 -6.83
C LEU A 29 11.21 -8.33 -8.08
N ASP A 30 11.62 -7.74 -9.20
CA ASP A 30 11.98 -8.50 -10.40
C ASP A 30 13.37 -9.13 -10.21
N GLU A 31 13.42 -10.44 -9.95
CA GLU A 31 14.64 -11.27 -9.99
C GLU A 31 15.18 -11.44 -11.43
N ASN A 32 14.33 -11.31 -12.45
CA ASN A 32 14.65 -11.63 -13.86
C ASN A 32 14.90 -10.39 -14.73
N THR A 33 15.58 -9.38 -14.18
CA THR A 33 15.77 -8.10 -14.88
C THR A 33 16.73 -8.19 -16.09
N GLU A 34 17.45 -9.29 -16.29
CA GLU A 34 18.47 -9.38 -17.35
C GLU A 34 17.94 -9.71 -18.76
N THR A 35 16.68 -10.14 -18.95
CA THR A 35 16.22 -10.66 -20.26
C THR A 35 14.90 -10.12 -20.82
N LYS A 36 14.31 -9.05 -20.27
CA LYS A 36 13.08 -8.46 -20.84
C LYS A 36 13.19 -6.97 -21.17
N CYS A 37 12.81 -6.68 -22.42
CA CYS A 37 12.56 -5.39 -23.07
C CYS A 37 12.74 -4.15 -22.19
N VAL A 38 13.78 -3.36 -22.47
CA VAL A 38 14.16 -2.10 -21.78
C VAL A 38 12.97 -1.17 -21.53
N TRP A 39 12.03 -1.13 -22.48
CA TRP A 39 10.81 -0.31 -22.42
C TRP A 39 9.88 -0.68 -21.25
N LYS A 40 9.78 -1.98 -20.92
CA LYS A 40 8.96 -2.45 -19.79
C LYS A 40 9.58 -2.07 -18.45
N ASN A 41 10.91 -2.11 -18.36
CA ASN A 41 11.66 -1.72 -17.16
C ASN A 41 11.56 -0.20 -16.92
N ILE A 42 11.68 0.60 -17.99
CA ILE A 42 11.50 2.06 -17.92
C ILE A 42 10.08 2.41 -17.49
N ARG A 43 9.05 1.78 -18.09
CA ARG A 43 7.65 2.03 -17.73
C ARG A 43 7.35 1.70 -16.27
N ASN A 44 7.85 0.56 -15.78
CA ASN A 44 7.65 0.15 -14.39
C ASN A 44 8.32 1.13 -13.40
N LYS A 45 9.55 1.60 -13.71
CA LYS A 45 10.22 2.62 -12.89
C LYS A 45 9.50 3.96 -12.93
N TRP A 46 8.97 4.35 -14.09
CA TRP A 46 8.26 5.62 -14.24
C TRP A 46 6.93 5.63 -13.48
N LEU A 47 6.15 4.55 -13.55
CA LEU A 47 4.90 4.41 -12.76
C LEU A 47 5.18 4.46 -11.26
N PHE A 48 6.23 3.79 -10.80
CA PHE A 48 6.65 3.84 -9.40
C PHE A 48 6.99 5.28 -8.97
N TRP A 49 7.83 5.99 -9.72
CA TRP A 49 8.17 7.38 -9.40
C TRP A 49 6.97 8.32 -9.46
N PHE A 50 6.07 8.12 -10.42
CA PHE A 50 4.82 8.88 -10.51
C PHE A 50 3.96 8.69 -9.26
N ASN A 51 3.80 7.44 -8.81
CA ASN A 51 3.07 7.09 -7.60
C ASN A 51 3.69 7.70 -6.34
N VAL A 52 5.01 7.61 -6.19
CA VAL A 52 5.75 8.24 -5.07
C VAL A 52 5.56 9.75 -5.06
N ILE A 53 5.69 10.42 -6.22
CA ILE A 53 5.48 11.87 -6.32
C ILE A 53 4.05 12.24 -5.93
N LEU A 54 3.07 11.48 -6.43
CA LEU A 54 1.66 11.74 -6.15
C LEU A 54 1.32 11.59 -4.67
N MET A 55 1.86 10.55 -4.01
CA MET A 55 1.75 10.35 -2.56
C MET A 55 2.39 11.51 -1.80
N ASN A 56 3.60 11.92 -2.17
CA ASN A 56 4.30 13.02 -1.49
C ASN A 56 3.56 14.36 -1.64
N ILE A 57 2.94 14.64 -2.80
CA ILE A 57 2.09 15.82 -2.99
C ILE A 57 0.88 15.76 -2.05
N ALA A 58 0.23 14.60 -1.92
CA ALA A 58 -0.87 14.41 -0.98
C ALA A 58 -0.41 14.65 0.47
N THR A 59 0.70 14.05 0.88
CA THR A 59 1.29 14.23 2.23
C THR A 59 1.59 15.72 2.50
N ILE A 60 2.19 16.44 1.55
CA ILE A 60 2.47 17.88 1.69
C ILE A 60 1.16 18.68 1.83
N GLY A 61 0.13 18.35 1.04
CA GLY A 61 -1.17 19.01 1.12
C GLY A 61 -1.89 18.75 2.45
N GLU A 62 -1.75 17.56 3.04
CA GLU A 62 -2.24 17.26 4.39
C GLU A 62 -1.50 18.05 5.47
N VAL A 63 -0.17 18.11 5.39
CA VAL A 63 0.63 18.93 6.32
C VAL A 63 0.25 20.41 6.22
N ALA A 64 0.11 20.93 5.01
CA ALA A 64 -0.30 22.31 4.78
C ALA A 64 -1.69 22.59 5.37
N TRP A 65 -2.66 21.70 5.16
CA TRP A 65 -4.00 21.83 5.73
C TRP A 65 -3.97 21.79 7.26
N LEU A 66 -3.12 20.96 7.86
CA LEU A 66 -2.97 20.85 9.30
C LEU A 66 -2.33 22.10 9.91
N ILE A 67 -1.29 22.66 9.28
CA ILE A 67 -0.66 23.92 9.69
C ILE A 67 -1.65 25.09 9.59
N GLU A 68 -2.40 25.18 8.50
CA GLU A 68 -3.45 26.17 8.32
C GLU A 68 -4.55 25.99 9.37
N GLY A 69 -4.97 24.76 9.64
CA GLY A 69 -5.97 24.43 10.65
C GLY A 69 -5.58 24.86 12.06
N VAL A 70 -4.31 24.66 12.43
CA VAL A 70 -3.76 25.16 13.71
C VAL A 70 -3.74 26.69 13.74
N SER A 71 -3.33 27.33 12.64
CA SER A 71 -3.21 28.80 12.57
C SER A 71 -4.55 29.53 12.55
N THR A 72 -5.58 28.91 11.98
CA THR A 72 -6.95 29.46 11.87
C THR A 72 -7.86 29.08 13.03
N GLY A 73 -7.38 28.23 13.95
CA GLY A 73 -8.14 27.80 15.13
C GLY A 73 -9.25 26.78 14.82
N LYS A 74 -9.03 25.88 13.85
CA LYS A 74 -9.95 24.75 13.60
C LYS A 74 -10.12 23.88 14.84
N SER A 75 -11.24 23.17 14.92
CA SER A 75 -11.55 22.30 16.05
C SER A 75 -10.44 21.28 16.27
N PHE A 76 -10.06 21.09 17.54
CA PHE A 76 -9.11 20.06 17.93
C PHE A 76 -9.57 18.66 17.48
N ILE A 77 -10.89 18.43 17.42
CA ILE A 77 -11.46 17.16 16.97
C ILE A 77 -11.10 16.88 15.51
N ASP A 78 -11.19 17.91 14.64
CA ASP A 78 -10.90 17.76 13.21
C ASP A 78 -9.40 17.51 12.98
N LEU A 79 -8.54 18.19 13.75
CA LEU A 79 -7.09 18.00 13.71
C LEU A 79 -6.69 16.60 14.21
N ALA A 80 -7.28 16.16 15.32
CA ALA A 80 -7.02 14.85 15.90
C ALA A 80 -7.55 13.71 15.01
N TYR A 81 -8.62 13.94 14.25
CA TYR A 81 -9.15 12.97 13.29
C TYR A 81 -8.20 12.76 12.09
N GLN A 82 -7.54 13.82 11.61
CA GLN A 82 -6.60 13.75 10.47
C GLN A 82 -5.20 13.25 10.86
N ALA A 83 -4.76 13.45 12.11
CA ALA A 83 -3.39 13.14 12.54
C ALA A 83 -2.94 11.67 12.33
N PRO A 84 -3.77 10.64 12.58
CA PRO A 84 -3.41 9.26 12.28
C PRO A 84 -3.13 9.04 10.79
N CYS A 85 -3.92 9.64 9.90
CA CYS A 85 -3.77 9.52 8.45
C CYS A 85 -2.41 10.06 8.00
N LEU A 86 -2.06 11.26 8.45
CA LEU A 86 -0.76 11.87 8.16
C LEU A 86 0.40 11.00 8.66
N THR A 87 0.26 10.42 9.86
CA THR A 87 1.27 9.52 10.44
C THR A 87 1.45 8.26 9.58
N PHE A 88 0.36 7.69 9.09
CA PHE A 88 0.40 6.54 8.18
C PHE A 88 1.06 6.89 6.85
N CYS A 89 0.72 8.03 6.23
CA CYS A 89 1.34 8.49 4.98
C CYS A 89 2.86 8.62 5.12
N ILE A 90 3.34 9.28 6.18
CA ILE A 90 4.77 9.44 6.46
C ILE A 90 5.44 8.07 6.68
N ALA A 91 4.80 7.16 7.43
CA ALA A 91 5.33 5.83 7.65
C ALA A 91 5.45 5.02 6.35
N CYS A 92 4.45 5.11 5.46
CA CYS A 92 4.47 4.49 4.14
C CYS A 92 5.61 5.07 3.27
N ASP A 93 5.78 6.40 3.23
CA ASP A 93 6.86 7.05 2.49
C ASP A 93 8.24 6.57 2.96
N ILE A 94 8.45 6.48 4.27
CA ILE A 94 9.69 5.94 4.86
C ILE A 94 9.89 4.48 4.44
N GLN A 95 8.87 3.63 4.57
CA GLN A 95 8.95 2.21 4.21
C GLN A 95 9.29 2.03 2.72
N CYS A 96 8.65 2.80 1.84
CA CYS A 96 8.94 2.80 0.40
C CYS A 96 10.39 3.23 0.12
N ALA A 97 10.87 4.28 0.76
CA ALA A 97 12.26 4.74 0.61
C ALA A 97 13.27 3.66 1.05
N TYR A 98 13.04 3.02 2.20
CA TYR A 98 13.88 1.92 2.68
C TYR A 98 13.86 0.73 1.73
N PHE A 99 12.68 0.36 1.23
CA PHE A 99 12.50 -0.75 0.29
C PHE A 99 13.25 -0.53 -1.01
N VAL A 100 13.18 0.69 -1.57
CA VAL A 100 13.91 1.05 -2.79
C VAL A 100 15.41 1.05 -2.56
N HIS A 101 15.87 1.66 -1.45
CA HIS A 101 17.29 1.75 -1.13
C HIS A 101 17.92 0.36 -0.91
N HIS A 102 17.22 -0.53 -0.22
CA HIS A 102 17.72 -1.86 0.14
C HIS A 102 17.27 -2.97 -0.82
N ARG A 103 16.73 -2.62 -1.98
CA ARG A 103 16.20 -3.58 -2.96
C ARG A 103 17.18 -4.71 -3.28
N ASN A 104 18.43 -4.38 -3.57
CA ASN A 104 19.44 -5.36 -3.95
C ASN A 104 19.71 -6.35 -2.81
N ARG A 105 19.81 -5.86 -1.57
CA ARG A 105 19.99 -6.72 -0.38
C ARG A 105 18.80 -7.65 -0.16
N MET A 106 17.58 -7.20 -0.44
CA MET A 106 16.40 -8.07 -0.34
C MET A 106 16.39 -9.15 -1.41
N LEU A 107 16.83 -8.85 -2.64
CA LEU A 107 16.97 -9.85 -3.70
C LEU A 107 18.06 -10.88 -3.36
N GLU A 108 19.19 -10.42 -2.82
CA GLU A 108 20.26 -11.29 -2.31
C GLU A 108 19.76 -12.18 -1.17
N LEU A 109 18.95 -11.64 -0.25
CA LEU A 109 18.36 -12.41 0.84
C LEU A 109 17.40 -13.50 0.33
N ILE A 110 16.51 -13.16 -0.61
CA ILE A 110 15.59 -14.14 -1.23
C ILE A 110 16.37 -15.25 -1.94
N THR A 111 17.41 -14.86 -2.68
CA THR A 111 18.29 -15.79 -3.39
C THR A 111 19.02 -16.69 -2.40
N SER A 112 19.56 -16.13 -1.32
CA SER A 112 20.27 -16.86 -0.26
C SER A 112 19.37 -17.88 0.44
N ILE A 113 18.14 -17.48 0.80
CA ILE A 113 17.15 -18.39 1.38
C ILE A 113 16.83 -19.53 0.41
N ARG A 114 16.62 -19.22 -0.88
CA ARG A 114 16.37 -20.24 -1.90
C ARG A 114 17.55 -21.21 -2.03
N THR A 115 18.79 -20.71 -1.99
CA THR A 115 19.98 -21.58 -2.04
C THR A 115 20.07 -22.48 -0.82
N LEU A 116 19.83 -21.96 0.38
CA LEU A 116 19.83 -22.74 1.62
C LEU A 116 18.77 -23.85 1.58
N GLN A 117 17.58 -23.56 1.05
CA GLN A 117 16.52 -24.56 0.88
C GLN A 117 16.83 -25.60 -0.20
N SER A 118 17.60 -25.24 -1.23
CA SER A 118 18.06 -26.23 -2.23
C SER A 118 19.14 -27.16 -1.67
N MET A 119 19.86 -26.71 -0.65
CA MET A 119 20.92 -27.47 0.03
C MET A 119 20.40 -28.25 1.25
N SER A 120 19.16 -28.04 1.69
CA SER A 120 18.59 -28.76 2.83
C SER A 120 18.43 -30.25 2.49
N THR A 121 18.82 -31.10 3.46
CA THR A 121 18.67 -32.56 3.37
C THR A 121 17.19 -32.95 3.46
N GLU A 122 16.83 -34.20 3.14
CA GLU A 122 15.47 -34.70 3.32
C GLU A 122 14.95 -34.35 4.74
N LEU A 123 13.82 -33.63 4.77
CA LEU A 123 13.20 -33.17 6.00
C LEU A 123 12.66 -34.36 6.78
N GLU A 124 12.89 -34.41 8.09
CA GLU A 124 12.19 -35.37 8.92
C GLU A 124 10.69 -35.03 8.98
N LYS A 125 9.85 -36.04 9.24
CA LYS A 125 8.40 -35.87 9.37
C LYS A 125 8.02 -34.77 10.39
N THR A 126 8.80 -34.64 11.45
CA THR A 126 8.63 -33.59 12.47
C THR A 126 8.83 -32.20 11.87
N ASP A 127 9.90 -32.01 11.10
CA ASP A 127 10.21 -30.72 10.44
C ASP A 127 9.13 -30.35 9.42
N VAL A 128 8.60 -31.33 8.69
CA VAL A 128 7.48 -31.11 7.75
C VAL A 128 6.23 -30.59 8.49
N THR A 129 5.93 -31.09 9.68
CA THR A 129 4.78 -30.60 10.46
C THR A 129 4.98 -29.17 10.96
N ILE A 130 6.18 -28.84 11.44
CA ILE A 130 6.54 -27.49 11.88
C ILE A 130 6.47 -26.50 10.71
N LEU A 131 7.07 -26.87 9.56
CA LEU A 131 7.08 -26.06 8.35
C LEU A 131 5.66 -25.75 7.85
N ASN A 132 4.79 -26.76 7.82
CA ASN A 132 3.39 -26.55 7.44
C ASN A 132 2.66 -25.62 8.42
N GLY A 133 2.97 -25.71 9.72
CA GLY A 133 2.45 -24.78 10.73
C GLY A 133 2.87 -23.32 10.47
N GLN A 134 4.16 -23.10 10.23
CA GLN A 134 4.70 -21.77 9.93
C GLN A 134 4.10 -21.17 8.65
N VAL A 135 4.03 -21.97 7.59
CA VAL A 135 3.44 -21.54 6.31
C VAL A 135 1.94 -21.25 6.46
N LYS A 136 1.22 -22.03 7.25
CA LYS A 136 -0.20 -21.76 7.56
C LYS A 136 -0.37 -20.42 8.28
N ILE A 137 0.44 -20.14 9.31
CA ILE A 137 0.42 -18.86 10.02
C ILE A 137 0.70 -17.71 9.05
N PHE A 138 1.76 -17.84 8.24
CA PHE A 138 2.10 -16.85 7.22
C PHE A 138 0.93 -16.56 6.27
N TYR A 139 0.25 -17.59 5.76
CA TYR A 139 -0.90 -17.40 4.88
C TYR A 139 -2.08 -16.72 5.57
N ILE A 140 -2.36 -17.09 6.82
CA ILE A 140 -3.41 -16.43 7.60
C ILE A 140 -3.07 -14.94 7.76
N THR A 141 -1.84 -14.62 8.18
CA THR A 141 -1.40 -13.23 8.37
C THR A 141 -1.51 -12.41 7.08
N VAL A 142 -0.99 -12.93 5.96
CA VAL A 142 -1.06 -12.24 4.67
C VAL A 142 -2.51 -12.07 4.22
N ASN A 143 -3.35 -13.10 4.38
CA ASN A 143 -4.75 -13.02 3.99
C ASN A 143 -5.54 -12.01 4.83
N THR A 144 -5.34 -12.02 6.15
CA THR A 144 -5.94 -11.04 7.07
C THR A 144 -5.51 -9.64 6.70
N LEU A 145 -4.22 -9.41 6.43
CA LEU A 145 -3.72 -8.10 6.01
C LEU A 145 -4.36 -7.65 4.69
N THR A 146 -4.46 -8.52 3.70
CA THR A 146 -5.13 -8.20 2.42
C THR A 146 -6.59 -7.84 2.63
N VAL A 147 -7.34 -8.61 3.43
CA VAL A 147 -8.75 -8.32 3.74
C VAL A 147 -8.90 -6.99 4.45
N MET A 148 -8.06 -6.72 5.46
CA MET A 148 -8.09 -5.44 6.18
C MET A 148 -7.81 -4.25 5.26
N LYS A 149 -6.85 -4.37 4.33
CA LYS A 149 -6.58 -3.34 3.31
C LYS A 149 -7.79 -3.10 2.41
N CYS A 150 -8.40 -4.16 1.89
CA CYS A 150 -9.58 -4.04 1.04
C CYS A 150 -10.76 -3.38 1.77
N LEU A 151 -10.98 -3.75 3.03
CA LEU A 151 -12.02 -3.13 3.87
C LEU A 151 -11.73 -1.65 4.12
N ALA A 152 -10.49 -1.32 4.49
CA ALA A 152 -10.08 0.07 4.72
C ALA A 152 -10.29 0.93 3.47
N LEU A 153 -9.83 0.48 2.29
CA LEU A 153 -10.00 1.19 1.02
C LEU A 153 -11.48 1.36 0.64
N SER A 154 -12.29 0.31 0.86
CA SER A 154 -13.72 0.35 0.57
C SER A 154 -14.45 1.33 1.49
N SER A 155 -14.18 1.26 2.80
CA SER A 155 -14.73 2.21 3.77
C SER A 155 -14.31 3.64 3.44
N PHE A 156 -13.03 3.84 3.11
CA PHE A 156 -12.47 5.13 2.76
C PHE A 156 -13.15 5.76 1.54
N GLY A 157 -13.35 4.98 0.47
CA GLY A 157 -14.06 5.45 -0.73
C GLY A 157 -15.55 5.71 -0.51
N LEU A 158 -16.21 4.98 0.38
CA LEU A 158 -17.66 5.12 0.60
C LEU A 158 -18.05 6.26 1.55
N ILE A 159 -17.16 6.67 2.45
CA ILE A 159 -17.43 7.73 3.45
C ILE A 159 -17.92 9.04 2.80
N PRO A 160 -17.27 9.59 1.76
CA PRO A 160 -17.73 10.83 1.12
C PRO A 160 -19.12 10.75 0.53
N PHE A 161 -19.47 9.62 -0.10
CA PHE A 161 -20.80 9.41 -0.67
C PHE A 161 -21.87 9.27 0.40
N LEU A 162 -21.55 8.60 1.51
CA LEU A 162 -22.45 8.50 2.64
C LEU A 162 -22.71 9.86 3.27
N THR A 163 -21.65 10.66 3.49
CA THR A 163 -21.78 12.02 4.04
C THR A 163 -22.56 12.93 3.09
N LEU A 164 -22.32 12.85 1.78
CA LEU A 164 -23.08 13.59 0.78
C LEU A 164 -24.57 13.22 0.79
N TYR A 165 -24.89 11.93 0.85
CA TYR A 165 -26.26 11.46 0.92
C TYR A 165 -26.97 11.97 2.18
N LEU A 166 -26.31 11.87 3.33
CA LEU A 166 -26.86 12.33 4.61
C LEU A 166 -27.02 13.86 4.66
N SER A 167 -26.08 14.63 4.09
CA SER A 167 -26.19 16.08 4.03
C SER A 167 -27.34 16.52 3.14
N TYR A 168 -27.52 15.87 1.99
CA TYR A 168 -28.59 16.15 1.05
C TYR A 168 -29.97 15.90 1.68
N GLN A 169 -30.14 14.78 2.40
CA GLN A 169 -31.40 14.49 3.10
C GLN A 169 -31.75 15.51 4.19
N ARG A 170 -30.75 16.07 4.88
CA ARG A 170 -30.98 17.01 5.99
C ARG A 170 -31.16 18.46 5.52
N THR A 171 -30.41 18.88 4.52
CA THR A 171 -30.30 20.31 4.13
C THR A 171 -30.84 20.60 2.74
N GLY A 172 -31.04 19.59 1.89
CA GLY A 172 -31.33 19.76 0.47
C GLY A 172 -30.11 20.19 -0.37
N GLU A 173 -28.95 20.40 0.26
CA GLU A 173 -27.74 20.87 -0.41
C GLU A 173 -26.74 19.74 -0.66
N VAL A 174 -26.11 19.78 -1.84
CA VAL A 174 -25.02 18.88 -2.24
C VAL A 174 -23.72 19.43 -1.67
N LYS A 175 -23.24 18.85 -0.56
CA LYS A 175 -21.94 19.17 0.03
C LYS A 175 -20.91 18.14 -0.39
N LEU A 176 -20.05 18.54 -1.32
CA LEU A 176 -18.97 17.72 -1.82
C LEU A 176 -17.82 17.72 -0.81
N VAL A 177 -17.70 16.60 -0.10
CA VAL A 177 -16.62 16.34 0.85
C VAL A 177 -15.62 15.36 0.24
N LEU A 178 -14.36 15.49 0.62
CA LEU A 178 -13.29 14.57 0.22
C LEU A 178 -12.92 13.66 1.39
N PRO A 179 -12.41 12.45 1.12
CA PRO A 179 -12.10 11.50 2.18
C PRO A 179 -10.85 11.88 3.01
N PHE A 180 -9.93 12.69 2.46
CA PHE A 180 -8.88 13.38 3.23
C PHE A 180 -9.01 14.90 3.16
N TYR A 181 -8.65 15.54 4.27
CA TYR A 181 -8.51 16.99 4.35
C TYR A 181 -7.15 17.43 3.80
N ILE A 182 -7.11 17.75 2.51
CA ILE A 182 -5.90 18.15 1.79
C ILE A 182 -6.06 19.59 1.30
N ALA A 183 -5.03 20.41 1.48
CA ALA A 183 -4.97 21.73 0.86
C ALA A 183 -4.61 21.59 -0.63
N TYR A 184 -5.54 21.99 -1.49
CA TYR A 184 -5.35 22.03 -2.94
C TYR A 184 -5.12 23.46 -3.44
N PRO A 185 -4.35 23.65 -4.53
CA PRO A 185 -4.19 24.96 -5.17
C PRO A 185 -5.45 25.40 -5.95
N PHE A 186 -6.52 24.59 -5.95
CA PHE A 186 -7.81 24.83 -6.58
C PHE A 186 -8.93 24.50 -5.60
N ASP A 187 -10.15 24.97 -5.89
CA ASP A 187 -11.32 24.67 -5.08
C ASP A 187 -11.74 23.20 -5.29
N ALA A 188 -11.38 22.37 -4.32
CA ALA A 188 -11.67 20.95 -4.34
C ALA A 188 -13.15 20.63 -4.03
N THR A 189 -13.96 21.63 -3.65
CA THR A 189 -15.40 21.51 -3.42
C THR A 189 -16.24 21.86 -4.65
N ASP A 190 -15.63 22.40 -5.70
CA ASP A 190 -16.29 22.59 -7.00
C ASP A 190 -16.45 21.23 -7.71
N ILE A 191 -17.66 20.92 -8.17
CA ILE A 191 -17.99 19.69 -8.92
C ILE A 191 -17.10 19.45 -10.14
N ARG A 192 -16.49 20.49 -10.72
CA ARG A 192 -15.58 20.38 -11.86
C ARG A 192 -14.25 19.73 -11.49
N PHE A 193 -13.74 20.01 -10.28
CA PHE A 193 -12.44 19.54 -9.81
C PHE A 193 -12.55 18.43 -8.76
N TRP A 194 -13.69 18.33 -8.09
CA TRP A 194 -13.94 17.32 -7.05
C TRP A 194 -13.70 15.88 -7.53
N PRO A 195 -14.14 15.43 -8.74
CA PRO A 195 -13.87 14.08 -9.20
C PRO A 195 -12.37 13.80 -9.39
N ILE A 196 -11.60 14.82 -9.80
CA ILE A 196 -10.15 14.71 -10.00
C ILE A 196 -9.46 14.55 -8.64
N ALA A 197 -9.79 15.42 -7.68
CA ALA A 197 -9.27 15.34 -6.32
C ALA A 197 -9.66 14.02 -5.64
N TYR A 198 -10.90 13.58 -5.82
CA TYR A 198 -11.40 12.33 -5.27
C TYR A 198 -10.63 11.12 -5.85
N ILE A 199 -10.54 11.00 -7.17
CA ILE A 199 -9.79 9.90 -7.81
C ILE A 199 -8.33 9.91 -7.37
N GLN A 200 -7.71 11.09 -7.29
CA GLN A 200 -6.34 11.23 -6.82
C GLN A 200 -6.17 10.75 -5.38
N GLN A 201 -7.08 11.10 -4.46
CA GLN A 201 -7.02 10.64 -3.07
C GLN A 201 -7.25 9.13 -2.94
N ILE A 202 -8.16 8.56 -3.72
CA ILE A 202 -8.37 7.10 -3.74
C ILE A 202 -7.15 6.38 -4.30
N TRP A 203 -6.56 6.90 -5.38
CA TRP A 203 -5.35 6.34 -5.98
C TRP A 203 -4.13 6.44 -5.05
N ALA A 204 -3.99 7.55 -4.34
CA ALA A 204 -2.97 7.70 -3.31
C ALA A 204 -3.22 6.73 -2.15
N GLY A 205 -4.47 6.60 -1.68
CA GLY A 205 -4.82 5.69 -0.58
C GLY A 205 -4.71 4.19 -0.89
N GLU A 206 -4.50 3.78 -2.15
CA GLU A 206 -4.24 2.39 -2.54
C GLU A 206 -2.79 1.96 -2.24
N GLN A 207 -1.85 2.92 -2.13
CA GLN A 207 -0.42 2.68 -1.88
C GLN A 207 -0.11 2.61 -0.38
#